data_AF-H2ER10-F1
#
_entry.id   AF-H2ER10-F1
#
_cell.length_a   1.000
_cell.length_b   1.000
_cell.length_c   1.000
_cell.angle_alpha   90.00
_cell.angle_beta   90.00
_cell.angle_gamma   90.00
#
_symmetry.space_group_name_H-M   'P 1'
#
loop_
_entity.id
_entity.type
_entity.pdbx_description
1 polymer ?
#
loop_
_entity_poly.entity_id
_entity_poly.type
_entity_poly.pdbx_seq_one_letter_code
_entity_poly.pdbx_strand_id
1 'polypeptide(L)'
;HDAIGKGDAAAVVKLQSAIKFNGGGHVNHSIFWKNLTPISQGGGESPHSNLGWAIDMSFGSFDALVQKINTEGAALQGSGWVWLALDKELKKLVVETTAN
;
A
#
# COMPACT_ATOMS: atom_id res chain seq x y z
N HIS A 1 16.64 -21.83 -5.42
CA HIS A 1 16.53 -22.75 -6.57
C HIS A 1 16.40 -24.23 -6.17
N ASP A 2 16.80 -24.64 -4.95
CA ASP A 2 16.97 -26.06 -4.61
C ASP A 2 15.77 -26.81 -4.00
N ALA A 3 14.69 -26.12 -3.61
CA ALA A 3 13.52 -26.72 -2.94
C ALA A 3 12.45 -27.22 -3.92
N ILE A 4 12.19 -26.48 -5.01
CA ILE A 4 11.20 -26.87 -6.04
C ILE A 4 11.64 -28.15 -6.77
N GLY A 5 12.95 -28.33 -6.96
CA GLY A 5 13.50 -29.53 -7.60
C GLY A 5 13.46 -30.80 -6.75
N LYS A 6 13.16 -30.71 -5.44
CA LYS A 6 13.14 -31.85 -4.50
C LYS A 6 11.74 -32.29 -4.07
N GLY A 7 10.68 -31.64 -4.57
CA GLY A 7 9.28 -32.01 -4.27
C GLY A 7 8.84 -31.79 -2.82
N ASP A 8 9.64 -31.07 -2.02
CA ASP A 8 9.34 -30.79 -0.62
C ASP A 8 8.39 -29.59 -0.51
N ALA A 9 7.10 -29.89 -0.59
CA ALA A 9 6.03 -28.90 -0.49
C ALA A 9 6.06 -28.13 0.85
N ALA A 10 6.50 -28.75 1.95
CA ALA A 10 6.58 -28.10 3.25
C ALA A 10 7.69 -27.04 3.29
N ALA A 11 8.86 -27.35 2.71
CA ALA A 11 9.94 -26.38 2.55
C ALA A 11 9.56 -25.23 1.60
N VAL A 12 8.84 -25.52 0.51
CA VAL A 12 8.35 -24.51 -0.43
C VAL A 12 7.36 -23.56 0.25
N VAL A 13 6.37 -24.08 0.99
CA VAL A 13 5.41 -23.25 1.73
C VAL A 13 6.10 -22.35 2.75
N LYS A 14 7.06 -22.88 3.51
CA LYS A 14 7.83 -22.10 4.49
C LYS A 14 8.65 -20.99 3.85
N LEU A 15 9.30 -21.27 2.72
CA LEU A 15 10.05 -20.26 1.96
C LEU A 15 9.12 -19.20 1.35
N GLN A 16 7.93 -19.58 0.86
CA GLN A 16 6.94 -18.63 0.37
C GLN A 16 6.49 -17.65 1.45
N SER A 17 6.23 -18.11 2.67
CA SER A 17 5.91 -17.22 3.79
C SER A 17 7.05 -16.24 4.10
N ALA A 18 8.29 -16.73 4.14
CA ALA A 18 9.46 -15.89 4.39
C ALA A 18 9.73 -14.88 3.26
N ILE A 19 9.51 -15.27 2.00
CA ILE A 19 9.63 -14.40 0.84
C ILE A 19 8.53 -13.33 0.85
N LYS A 20 7.28 -13.71 1.14
CA LYS A 20 6.17 -12.76 1.22
C LYS A 20 6.42 -11.73 2.31
N PHE A 21 6.86 -12.16 3.49
CA PHE A 21 7.11 -11.25 4.62
C PHE A 21 8.28 -10.29 4.35
N ASN A 22 9.45 -10.81 4.00
CA ASN A 22 10.64 -9.97 3.80
C ASN A 22 10.59 -9.19 2.48
N GLY A 23 10.15 -9.83 1.41
CA GLY A 23 10.00 -9.21 0.09
C GLY A 23 8.89 -8.16 0.08
N GLY A 24 7.73 -8.48 0.67
CA GLY A 24 6.64 -7.51 0.86
C GLY A 24 7.08 -6.35 1.73
N GLY A 25 7.76 -6.63 2.85
CA GLY A 25 8.34 -5.60 3.72
C GLY A 25 9.28 -4.66 2.98
N HIS A 26 10.21 -5.17 2.17
CA HIS A 26 11.14 -4.33 1.40
C HIS A 26 10.42 -3.43 0.39
N VAL A 27 9.42 -3.96 -0.33
CA VAL A 27 8.63 -3.17 -1.29
C VAL A 27 7.84 -2.09 -0.57
N ASN A 28 7.12 -2.43 0.51
CA ASN A 28 6.29 -1.50 1.26
C ASN A 28 7.12 -0.33 1.81
N HIS A 29 8.26 -0.61 2.43
CA HIS A 29 9.13 0.44 2.96
C HIS A 29 9.81 1.27 1.86
N SER A 30 10.17 0.64 0.73
CA SER A 30 10.75 1.37 -0.41
C SER A 30 9.77 2.38 -1.01
N ILE A 31 8.48 2.03 -1.05
CA ILE A 31 7.41 2.94 -1.47
C ILE A 31 7.18 4.01 -0.40
N PHE A 32 7.09 3.62 0.87
CA PHE A 32 6.86 4.53 1.99
C PHE A 32 7.86 5.70 2.02
N TRP A 33 9.16 5.41 1.91
CA TRP A 33 10.19 6.46 1.95
C TRP A 33 10.14 7.40 0.74
N LYS A 34 9.69 6.92 -0.42
CA LYS A 34 9.52 7.77 -1.61
C LYS A 34 8.27 8.64 -1.55
N ASN A 35 7.29 8.25 -0.75
CA ASN A 35 6.03 8.99 -0.58
C ASN A 35 6.11 10.04 0.52
N LEU A 36 7.22 10.11 1.27
CA LEU A 36 7.45 11.12 2.29
C LEU A 36 8.46 12.15 1.80
N THR A 37 8.13 13.42 1.99
CA THR A 37 9.03 14.54 1.72
C THR A 37 8.85 15.59 2.82
N PRO A 38 9.90 16.35 3.19
CA PRO A 38 9.76 17.45 4.15
C PRO A 38 8.69 18.46 3.73
N ILE A 39 8.03 19.08 4.71
CA ILE A 39 7.02 20.13 4.44
C ILE A 39 7.62 21.28 3.62
N SER A 40 8.87 21.66 3.89
CA SER A 40 9.61 22.67 3.13
C SER A 40 9.88 22.30 1.66
N GLN A 41 9.60 21.06 1.27
CA GLN A 41 9.77 20.50 -0.08
C GLN A 41 8.42 20.04 -0.68
N GLY A 42 7.30 20.55 -0.17
CA GLY A 42 5.94 20.24 -0.66
C GLY A 42 5.26 19.07 0.07
N GLY A 43 5.83 18.61 1.18
CA GLY A 43 5.23 17.55 1.99
C GLY A 43 3.94 18.00 2.66
N GLY A 44 2.87 17.21 2.50
CA GLY A 44 1.55 17.52 3.06
C GLY A 44 0.69 18.46 2.22
N GLU A 45 1.19 18.92 1.07
CA GLU A 45 0.36 19.65 0.10
C GLU A 45 -0.63 18.69 -0.59
N SER A 46 -1.82 19.21 -0.91
CA SER A 46 -2.82 18.41 -1.61
C SER A 46 -2.37 18.15 -3.06
N PRO A 47 -2.62 16.94 -3.59
CA PRO A 47 -2.21 16.59 -4.94
C PRO A 47 -2.94 17.45 -5.98
N HIS A 48 -2.19 17.88 -7.00
CA HIS A 48 -2.71 18.73 -8.06
C HIS A 48 -3.06 17.95 -9.35
N SER A 49 -3.68 18.63 -10.31
CA SER A 49 -4.01 18.12 -11.65
C SER A 49 -4.78 16.79 -11.62
N ASN A 50 -4.33 15.80 -12.39
CA ASN A 50 -5.08 14.57 -12.66
C ASN A 50 -5.32 13.73 -11.40
N LEU A 51 -4.35 13.69 -10.48
CA LEU A 51 -4.50 12.92 -9.25
C LEU A 51 -5.49 13.59 -8.29
N GLY A 52 -5.39 14.91 -8.12
CA GLY A 52 -6.35 15.68 -7.33
C GLY A 52 -7.78 15.48 -7.83
N TRP A 53 -8.00 15.62 -9.13
CA TRP A 53 -9.32 15.40 -9.74
C TRP A 53 -9.82 13.96 -9.56
N ALA A 54 -8.95 12.96 -9.74
CA ALA A 54 -9.32 11.56 -9.52
C ALA A 54 -9.69 11.29 -8.05
N ILE A 55 -9.03 11.94 -7.10
CA ILE A 55 -9.35 11.87 -5.67
C ILE A 55 -10.72 12.50 -5.40
N ASP A 56 -10.97 13.71 -5.92
CA ASP A 56 -12.25 14.38 -5.75
C ASP A 56 -13.41 13.56 -6.35
N MET A 57 -13.20 12.94 -7.51
CA MET A 57 -14.22 12.05 -8.11
C MET A 57 -14.45 10.77 -7.31
N SER A 58 -13.41 10.19 -6.72
CA SER A 58 -13.50 8.87 -6.06
C SER A 58 -13.93 8.99 -4.61
N PHE A 59 -13.55 10.07 -3.93
CA PHE A 59 -13.69 10.25 -2.48
C PHE A 59 -14.40 11.54 -2.09
N GLY A 60 -14.74 12.42 -3.05
CA GLY A 60 -15.42 13.69 -2.82
C GLY A 60 -14.47 14.86 -2.55
N SER A 61 -13.42 14.63 -1.76
CA SER A 61 -12.34 15.62 -1.54
C SER A 61 -11.07 14.94 -1.02
N PHE A 62 -9.94 15.66 -1.07
CA PHE A 62 -8.70 15.22 -0.43
C PHE A 62 -8.85 15.00 1.09
N ASP A 63 -9.57 15.88 1.79
CA ASP A 63 -9.82 15.72 3.23
C ASP A 63 -10.65 14.46 3.53
N ALA A 64 -11.65 14.16 2.70
CA ALA A 64 -12.44 12.94 2.83
C ALA A 64 -11.58 11.68 2.61
N LEU A 65 -10.63 11.72 1.67
CA LEU A 65 -9.64 10.66 1.50
C LEU A 65 -8.75 10.51 2.75
N VAL A 66 -8.23 11.61 3.31
CA VAL A 66 -7.41 11.58 4.53
C VAL A 66 -8.21 10.96 5.69
N GLN A 67 -9.46 11.35 5.87
CA GLN A 67 -10.35 10.76 6.88
C GLN A 67 -10.57 9.27 6.66
N LYS A 68 -10.79 8.84 5.41
CA LYS A 68 -10.94 7.41 5.08
C LYS A 68 -9.68 6.63 5.40
N ILE A 69 -8.52 7.07 4.92
CA ILE A 69 -7.21 6.45 5.20
C ILE A 69 -6.97 6.32 6.71
N ASN A 70 -7.20 7.39 7.47
CA ASN A 70 -7.02 7.38 8.93
C ASN A 70 -7.97 6.41 9.63
N THR A 71 -9.23 6.34 9.19
CA THR A 71 -10.23 5.43 9.76
C THR A 71 -9.87 3.97 9.51
N GLU A 72 -9.53 3.62 8.26
CA GLU A 72 -9.15 2.26 7.88
C GLU A 72 -7.83 1.84 8.55
N GLY A 73 -6.86 2.77 8.66
CA GLY A 73 -5.59 2.55 9.35
C GLY A 73 -5.77 2.33 10.85
N ALA A 74 -6.67 3.07 11.51
CA ALA A 74 -6.97 2.89 12.93
C ALA A 74 -7.74 1.59 13.21
N ALA A 75 -8.50 1.08 12.24
CA ALA A 75 -9.25 -0.17 12.36
C ALA A 75 -8.38 -1.44 12.19
N LEU A 76 -7.13 -1.30 11.76
CA LEU A 76 -6.20 -2.42 11.60
C LEU A 76 -5.89 -3.08 12.95
N GLN A 77 -6.14 -4.39 13.03
CA GLN A 77 -5.77 -5.20 14.18
C GLN A 77 -4.40 -5.84 13.94
N GLY A 78 -3.42 -5.44 14.75
CA GLY A 78 -2.03 -5.88 14.60
C GLY A 78 -1.25 -5.01 13.60
N SER A 79 -0.20 -5.56 13.00
CA SER A 79 0.65 -4.82 12.06
C SER A 79 0.13 -4.94 10.63
N GLY A 80 0.04 -3.81 9.94
CA GLY A 80 -0.39 -3.76 8.55
C GLY A 80 -0.18 -2.39 7.93
N TRP A 81 -0.74 -2.22 6.73
CA TRP A 81 -0.63 -1.02 5.91
C TRP A 81 -1.99 -0.60 5.39
N VAL A 82 -2.15 0.71 5.17
CA VAL A 82 -3.26 1.29 4.42
C VAL A 82 -2.70 1.90 3.15
N TRP A 83 -3.39 1.73 2.04
CA TRP A 83 -2.93 2.13 0.72
C TRP A 83 -3.98 2.98 0.02
N LEU A 84 -3.53 4.05 -0.64
CA LEU A 84 -4.23 4.59 -1.80
C LEU A 84 -3.63 3.90 -3.04
N ALA A 85 -4.44 3.13 -3.75
CA ALA A 85 -4.01 2.39 -4.93
C ALA A 85 -4.86 2.73 -6.15
N LEU A 86 -4.29 2.49 -7.34
CA LEU A 86 -5.00 2.55 -8.61
C LEU A 86 -5.33 1.12 -9.05
N ASP A 87 -6.62 0.79 -9.07
CA ASP A 87 -7.12 -0.37 -9.81
C ASP A 87 -6.95 -0.09 -11.31
N LYS A 88 -6.08 -0.86 -11.96
CA LYS A 88 -5.74 -0.66 -13.38
C LYS A 88 -6.82 -1.20 -14.32
N GLU A 89 -7.63 -2.16 -13.88
CA GLU A 89 -8.70 -2.74 -14.68
C GLU A 89 -9.90 -1.78 -14.70
N LEU A 90 -10.30 -1.32 -13.52
CA LEU A 90 -11.42 -0.38 -13.36
C LEU A 90 -11.01 1.07 -13.60
N LYS A 91 -9.71 1.37 -13.65
CA LYS A 91 -9.13 2.71 -13.72
C LYS A 91 -9.65 3.64 -12.62
N LYS A 92 -9.72 3.11 -11.39
CA LYS A 92 -10.28 3.79 -10.22
C LYS A 92 -9.32 3.81 -9.05
N LEU A 93 -9.40 4.87 -8.26
CA LEU A 93 -8.68 4.93 -6.99
C LEU A 93 -9.44 4.12 -5.93
N VAL A 94 -8.71 3.35 -5.15
CA VAL A 94 -9.22 2.53 -4.05
C VAL A 94 -8.39 2.77 -2.79
N VAL A 95 -9.04 2.65 -1.63
CA VAL A 95 -8.36 2.58 -0.34
C VAL A 95 -8.47 1.16 0.17
N GLU A 96 -7.33 0.51 0.39
CA GLU A 96 -7.26 -0.90 0.81
C GLU A 96 -6.27 -1.09 1.96
N THR A 97 -6.44 -2.19 2.68
CA THR A 97 -5.58 -2.56 3.80
C THR A 97 -4.88 -3.88 3.52
N THR A 98 -3.65 -4.03 4.03
CA THR A 98 -2.92 -5.30 3.98
C THR A 98 -2.32 -5.62 5.33
N ALA A 99 -2.62 -6.81 5.87
CA ALA A 99 -1.91 -7.34 7.02
C ALA A 99 -0.48 -7.78 6.63
N ASN A 100 0.44 -7.71 7.60
CA ASN A 100 1.79 -8.28 7.45
C ASN A 100 1.80 -9.81 7.36
#